data_AF-A0A100HMR6-F1
#
_entry.id   AF-A0A100HMR6-F1
#
_cell.length_a   1.000
_cell.length_b   1.000
_cell.length_c   1.000
_cell.angle_alpha   90.00
_cell.angle_beta   90.00
_cell.angle_gamma   90.00
#
_symmetry.space_group_name_H-M   'P 1'
#
loop_
_entity.id
_entity.type
_entity.pdbx_description
1 polymer ?
#
loop_
_entity_poly.entity_id
_entity_poly.type
_entity_poly.pdbx_seq_one_letter_code
_entity_poly.pdbx_strand_id
1 'polypeptide(L)'
;MFRDGIRLHQDVTKGVCTREEYAQQGEALTLRLDALLNRAPLKSKANERLRLGILKQSVLDRLWRFLKDPDIPPTNNAAERSLRTVVMARKVSQCSKNAVGAQTYMRIKSTVETARLRGQDSVAVLTGLMR
;
A
#
# COMPACT_ATOMS: atom_id res chain seq x y z
N MET A 1 -9.58 -15.25 -1.48
CA MET A 1 -10.20 -14.08 -2.13
C MET A 1 -9.24 -12.89 -2.19
N PHE A 2 -8.96 -12.14 -1.11
CA PHE A 2 -7.95 -11.05 -1.18
C PHE A 2 -6.53 -11.53 -1.54
N ARG A 3 -6.11 -12.69 -1.01
CA ARG A 3 -4.83 -13.32 -1.39
C ARG A 3 -4.81 -13.70 -2.88
N ASP A 4 -5.94 -14.13 -3.41
CA ASP A 4 -6.11 -14.55 -4.80
C ASP A 4 -5.89 -13.35 -5.73
N GLY A 5 -6.43 -12.17 -5.38
CA GLY A 5 -6.14 -10.93 -6.11
C GLY A 5 -4.66 -10.55 -6.07
N ILE A 6 -4.02 -10.61 -4.89
CA ILE A 6 -2.57 -10.34 -4.77
C ILE A 6 -1.76 -11.32 -5.63
N ARG A 7 -2.13 -12.60 -5.63
CA ARG A 7 -1.47 -13.63 -6.44
C ARG A 7 -1.63 -13.35 -7.93
N LEU A 8 -2.85 -13.02 -8.37
CA LEU A 8 -3.13 -12.68 -9.75
C LEU A 8 -2.28 -11.47 -10.23
N HIS A 9 -2.09 -10.46 -9.38
CA HIS A 9 -1.20 -9.34 -9.67
C HIS A 9 0.27 -9.77 -9.80
N GLN A 10 0.73 -10.68 -8.94
CA GLN A 10 2.07 -11.23 -9.05
C GLN A 10 2.26 -12.05 -10.33
N ASP A 11 1.23 -12.79 -10.74
CA ASP A 11 1.27 -13.64 -11.93
C ASP A 11 1.37 -12.78 -13.20
N VAL A 12 0.58 -11.70 -13.34
CA VAL A 12 0.70 -10.78 -14.49
C VAL A 12 2.05 -10.04 -14.48
N THR A 13 2.56 -9.67 -13.30
CA THR A 13 3.87 -9.00 -13.17
C THR A 13 5.02 -9.92 -13.60
N LYS A 14 4.88 -11.24 -13.39
CA LYS A 14 5.87 -12.26 -13.79
C LYS A 14 5.67 -12.76 -15.23
N GLY A 15 4.65 -12.28 -15.94
CA GLY A 15 4.31 -12.75 -17.28
C GLY A 15 3.70 -14.16 -17.31
N VAL A 16 3.18 -14.65 -16.18
CA VAL A 16 2.53 -15.97 -16.09
C VAL A 16 1.13 -15.94 -16.71
N CYS A 17 0.45 -14.80 -16.67
CA CYS A 17 -0.81 -14.58 -17.37
C CYS A 17 -0.77 -13.31 -18.22
N THR A 18 -1.60 -13.30 -19.26
CA THR A 18 -1.80 -12.14 -20.14
C THR A 18 -2.62 -11.04 -19.46
N ARG A 19 -2.58 -9.83 -20.02
CA ARG A 19 -3.41 -8.71 -19.52
C ARG A 19 -4.91 -8.98 -19.67
N GLU A 20 -5.32 -9.72 -20.69
CA GLU A 20 -6.73 -10.10 -20.90
C GLU A 20 -7.20 -11.11 -19.85
N GLU A 21 -6.42 -12.17 -19.61
CA GLU A 21 -6.71 -13.14 -18.55
C GLU A 21 -6.70 -12.48 -17.16
N TYR A 22 -5.78 -11.54 -16.95
CA TYR A 22 -5.72 -10.74 -15.73
C TYR A 22 -7.02 -9.97 -15.49
N ALA A 23 -7.51 -9.27 -16.52
CA ALA A 23 -8.76 -8.52 -16.45
C ALA A 23 -9.97 -9.43 -16.17
N GLN A 24 -10.08 -10.54 -16.90
CA GLN A 24 -11.18 -11.51 -16.73
C GLN A 24 -11.18 -12.14 -15.34
N GLN A 25 -10.03 -12.60 -14.85
CA GLN A 25 -9.92 -13.17 -13.50
C GLN A 25 -10.15 -12.10 -12.43
N GLY A 26 -9.72 -10.85 -12.68
CA GLY A 26 -9.98 -9.72 -11.80
C GLY A 26 -11.47 -9.38 -11.69
N GLU A 27 -12.20 -9.44 -12.79
CA GLU A 27 -13.66 -9.27 -12.83
C GLU A 27 -14.37 -10.39 -12.07
N ALA A 28 -13.98 -11.65 -12.30
CA ALA A 28 -14.53 -12.79 -11.57
C ALA A 28 -14.33 -12.67 -10.05
N LEU A 29 -13.17 -12.18 -9.61
CA LEU A 29 -12.92 -11.86 -8.20
C LEU A 29 -13.83 -10.74 -7.71
N THR A 30 -14.03 -9.69 -8.49
CA THR A 30 -14.89 -8.55 -8.14
C THR A 30 -16.34 -9.01 -7.94
N LEU A 31 -16.89 -9.76 -8.90
CA LEU A 31 -18.25 -10.32 -8.80
C LEU A 31 -18.41 -11.24 -7.59
N ARG A 32 -17.39 -12.06 -7.30
CA ARG A 32 -17.40 -12.91 -6.10
C ARG A 32 -17.41 -12.07 -4.82
N LEU A 33 -16.67 -10.96 -4.76
CA LEU A 33 -16.73 -10.06 -3.60
C LEU A 33 -18.11 -9.43 -3.47
N ASP A 34 -18.70 -8.95 -4.56
CA ASP A 34 -20.02 -8.30 -4.52
C ASP A 34 -21.11 -9.25 -4.04
N ALA A 35 -21.10 -10.50 -4.51
CA ALA A 35 -21.99 -11.55 -4.00
C ALA A 35 -21.80 -11.77 -2.47
N LEU A 36 -20.56 -11.74 -2.01
CA LEU A 36 -20.21 -11.84 -0.58
C LEU A 36 -20.53 -10.57 0.21
N LEU A 37 -20.76 -9.42 -0.42
CA LEU A 37 -21.13 -8.20 0.29
C LEU A 37 -22.64 -7.99 0.30
N ASN A 38 -23.36 -8.50 -0.70
CA ASN A 38 -24.82 -8.34 -0.87
C ASN A 38 -25.68 -9.33 -0.08
N ARG A 39 -25.07 -10.26 0.67
CA ARG A 39 -25.78 -11.19 1.55
C ARG A 39 -26.47 -10.47 2.72
N ALA A 40 -27.54 -11.09 3.23
CA ALA A 40 -28.32 -10.61 4.37
C ALA A 40 -27.42 -10.23 5.57
N PRO A 41 -27.85 -9.30 6.44
CA PRO A 41 -27.06 -8.84 7.58
C PRO A 41 -26.48 -10.00 8.38
N LEU A 42 -25.18 -9.90 8.68
CA LEU A 42 -24.50 -10.96 9.42
C LEU A 42 -24.98 -10.94 10.88
N LYS A 43 -25.19 -12.13 11.46
CA LYS A 43 -25.73 -12.29 12.83
C LYS A 43 -24.94 -11.51 13.89
N SER A 44 -23.62 -11.43 13.74
CA SER A 44 -22.74 -10.72 14.68
C SER A 44 -22.56 -9.26 14.27
N LYS A 45 -22.79 -8.34 15.21
CA LYS A 45 -22.51 -6.90 15.06
C LYS A 45 -21.07 -6.63 14.59
N ALA A 46 -20.10 -7.40 15.08
CA ALA A 46 -18.69 -7.23 14.70
C ALA A 46 -18.46 -7.61 13.23
N ASN A 47 -19.06 -8.71 12.78
CA ASN A 47 -18.96 -9.16 11.40
C ASN A 47 -19.71 -8.23 10.45
N GLU A 48 -20.86 -7.73 10.87
CA GLU A 48 -21.63 -6.76 10.09
C GLU A 48 -20.88 -5.43 9.94
N ARG A 49 -20.24 -4.96 11.01
CA ARG A 49 -19.34 -3.79 10.94
C ARG A 49 -18.19 -4.02 9.96
N LEU A 50 -17.59 -5.22 9.96
CA LEU A 50 -16.56 -5.58 8.99
C LEU A 50 -17.12 -5.58 7.55
N ARG A 51 -18.27 -6.22 7.33
CA ARG A 51 -18.96 -6.27 6.02
C ARG A 51 -19.23 -4.86 5.49
N LEU A 52 -19.81 -3.99 6.31
CA LEU A 52 -20.08 -2.59 5.95
C LEU A 52 -18.80 -1.80 5.67
N GLY A 53 -17.73 -2.05 6.43
CA GLY A 53 -16.41 -1.45 6.19
C GLY A 53 -15.83 -1.85 4.84
N ILE A 54 -15.88 -3.14 4.50
CA ILE A 54 -15.42 -3.64 3.19
C ILE A 54 -16.33 -3.11 2.07
N LEU A 55 -17.65 -3.16 2.25
CA LEU A 55 -18.63 -2.62 1.28
C LEU A 55 -18.36 -1.16 0.98
N LYS A 56 -18.12 -0.33 2.00
CA LYS A 56 -17.74 1.07 1.82
C LYS A 56 -16.48 1.21 0.95
N GLN A 57 -15.44 0.41 1.17
CA GLN A 57 -14.24 0.48 0.33
C GLN A 57 -14.47 -0.07 -1.09
N SER A 58 -15.36 -1.04 -1.27
CA SER A 58 -15.75 -1.58 -2.58
C SER A 58 -16.47 -0.51 -3.42
N VAL A 59 -17.48 0.15 -2.84
CA VAL A 59 -18.25 1.22 -3.48
C VAL A 59 -17.38 2.42 -3.86
N LEU A 60 -16.36 2.73 -3.06
CA LEU A 60 -15.38 3.78 -3.36
C LEU A 60 -14.32 3.36 -4.39
N ASP A 61 -14.44 2.15 -4.95
CA ASP A 61 -13.48 1.55 -5.88
C ASP A 61 -12.05 1.56 -5.34
N ARG A 62 -11.86 1.19 -4.07
CA ARG A 62 -10.53 1.22 -3.42
C ARG A 62 -9.90 -0.15 -3.25
N LEU A 63 -10.69 -1.21 -3.23
CA LEU A 63 -10.21 -2.57 -2.97
C LEU A 63 -9.49 -3.19 -4.17
N TRP A 64 -10.04 -3.00 -5.37
CA TRP A 64 -9.60 -3.72 -6.59
C TRP A 64 -8.94 -2.84 -7.64
N ARG A 65 -8.47 -1.63 -7.29
CA ARG A 65 -7.84 -0.72 -8.27
C ARG A 65 -6.71 -1.37 -9.05
N PHE A 66 -5.87 -2.15 -8.36
CA PHE A 66 -4.78 -2.86 -9.00
C PHE A 66 -5.26 -3.93 -9.99
N LEU A 67 -6.46 -4.49 -9.83
CA LEU A 67 -7.05 -5.44 -10.79
C LEU A 67 -7.53 -4.75 -12.08
N LYS A 68 -7.74 -3.43 -12.05
CA LYS A 68 -8.07 -2.62 -13.23
C LYS A 68 -6.84 -2.03 -13.90
N ASP A 69 -5.82 -1.71 -13.10
CA ASP A 69 -4.55 -1.15 -13.54
C ASP A 69 -3.38 -1.94 -12.91
N PRO A 70 -2.73 -2.83 -13.68
CA PRO A 70 -1.60 -3.63 -13.21
C PRO A 70 -0.39 -2.82 -12.71
N ASP A 71 -0.26 -1.56 -13.12
CA ASP A 71 0.87 -0.71 -12.71
C ASP A 71 0.69 -0.20 -11.26
N ILE A 72 -0.53 -0.30 -10.73
CA ILE A 72 -0.82 -0.04 -9.32
C ILE A 72 -0.45 -1.29 -8.50
N PRO A 73 0.43 -1.19 -7.49
CA PRO A 73 0.74 -2.33 -6.64
C PRO A 73 -0.45 -2.70 -5.73
N PRO A 74 -0.67 -3.98 -5.44
CA PRO A 74 -1.79 -4.48 -4.62
C PRO A 74 -1.57 -4.28 -3.11
N THR A 75 -0.46 -3.65 -2.74
CA THR A 75 -0.05 -3.40 -1.35
C THR A 75 -0.11 -1.90 -1.06
N ASN A 76 0.02 -1.51 0.22
CA ASN A 76 0.03 -0.12 0.67
C ASN A 76 0.79 0.80 -0.29
N ASN A 77 0.25 1.99 -0.54
CA ASN A 77 0.79 2.92 -1.53
C ASN A 77 2.26 3.29 -1.24
N ALA A 78 2.96 3.81 -2.26
CA ALA A 78 4.38 4.12 -2.15
C ALA A 78 4.70 5.11 -1.00
N ALA A 79 3.81 6.06 -0.73
CA ALA A 79 3.95 7.03 0.35
C ALA A 79 3.84 6.37 1.74
N GLU A 80 2.88 5.48 1.96
CA GLU A 80 2.74 4.72 3.19
C GLU A 80 3.94 3.79 3.42
N ARG A 81 4.44 3.16 2.36
CA ARG A 81 5.64 2.31 2.46
C ARG A 81 6.87 3.13 2.88
N SER A 82 7.06 4.34 2.34
CA SER A 82 8.17 5.21 2.75
C SER A 82 7.99 5.74 4.18
N LEU A 83 6.77 6.13 4.56
CA LEU A 83 6.44 6.58 5.91
C LEU A 83 6.58 5.48 6.96
N ARG A 84 6.34 4.21 6.60
CA ARG A 84 6.43 3.09 7.55
C ARG A 84 7.80 3.01 8.22
N THR A 85 8.88 3.21 7.46
CA THR A 85 10.25 3.21 7.98
C THR A 85 10.46 4.35 8.98
N VAL A 86 9.92 5.54 8.69
CA VAL A 86 9.98 6.72 9.57
C VAL A 86 9.24 6.45 10.88
N VAL A 87 8.00 5.95 10.80
CA VAL A 87 7.15 5.68 11.98
C VAL A 87 7.76 4.58 12.85
N MET A 88 8.30 3.52 12.24
CA MET A 88 8.97 2.45 12.98
C MET A 88 10.22 2.96 13.68
N ALA A 89 11.09 3.70 12.98
CA ALA A 89 12.29 4.30 13.59
C ALA A 89 11.94 5.21 14.77
N ARG A 90 10.90 6.03 14.63
CA ARG A 90 10.38 6.87 15.73
C ARG A 90 9.91 6.01 16.90
N LYS A 91 9.16 4.94 16.64
CA LYS A 91 8.62 4.06 17.69
C LYS A 91 9.73 3.38 18.49
N VAL A 92 10.76 2.84 17.82
CA VAL A 92 11.87 2.15 18.50
C VAL A 92 12.84 3.11 19.19
N SER A 93 12.86 4.38 18.79
CA SER A 93 13.73 5.42 19.35
C SER A 93 13.09 6.23 20.49
N GLN A 94 12.10 5.67 21.19
CA GLN A 94 11.36 6.36 22.27
C GLN A 94 10.66 7.65 21.81
N CYS A 95 10.13 7.65 20.59
CA CYS A 95 9.47 8.80 19.95
C CYS A 95 10.36 10.04 19.79
N SER A 96 9.81 11.07 19.15
CA SER A 96 10.48 12.37 19.07
C SER A 96 10.37 13.08 20.42
N LYS A 97 11.51 13.36 21.06
CA LYS A 97 11.56 14.04 22.36
C LYS A 97 11.35 15.56 22.28
N ASN A 98 11.67 16.17 21.13
CA ASN A 98 11.43 17.59 20.87
C ASN A 98 11.22 17.87 19.37
N ALA A 99 10.68 19.04 19.05
CA ALA A 99 10.33 19.43 17.69
C ALA A 99 11.57 19.60 16.78
N VAL A 100 12.66 20.13 17.32
CA VAL A 100 13.92 20.35 16.58
C VAL A 100 14.48 19.02 16.09
N GLY A 101 14.64 18.04 16.97
CA GLY A 101 15.14 16.70 16.62
C GLY A 101 14.21 15.97 15.65
N ALA A 102 12.88 16.14 15.79
CA ALA A 102 11.92 15.60 14.83
C ALA A 102 12.12 16.18 13.43
N GLN A 103 12.25 17.51 13.32
CA GLN A 103 12.48 18.19 12.05
C GLN A 103 13.83 17.81 11.43
N THR A 104 14.90 17.77 12.23
CA THR A 104 16.23 17.34 11.77
C THR A 104 16.19 15.92 11.21
N TYR A 105 15.58 14.98 11.94
CA TYR A 105 15.43 13.60 11.47
C TYR A 105 14.64 13.52 10.15
N MET A 106 13.53 14.26 10.05
CA MET A 106 12.70 14.29 8.83
C MET A 106 13.47 14.88 7.63
N ARG A 107 14.26 15.93 7.83
CA ARG A 107 15.10 16.52 6.76
C ARG A 107 16.13 15.52 6.27
N ILE A 108 16.91 14.92 7.18
CA ILE A 108 17.91 13.90 6.82
C ILE A 108 17.24 12.75 6.07
N LYS A 109 16.13 12.22 6.61
CA LYS A 109 15.46 11.07 6.00
C LYS A 109 14.87 11.39 4.63
N SER A 110 14.31 12.58 4.44
CA SER A 110 13.81 13.05 3.15
C SER A 110 14.93 13.16 2.12
N THR A 111 16.09 13.72 2.49
CA THR A 111 17.26 13.81 1.61
C THR A 111 17.77 12.42 1.22
N VAL A 112 17.90 11.49 2.19
CA VAL A 112 18.34 10.12 1.94
C VAL A 112 17.39 9.39 0.99
N GLU A 113 16.07 9.45 1.22
CA GLU A 113 15.11 8.80 0.31
C GLU A 113 15.13 9.42 -1.08
N THR A 114 15.32 10.75 -1.19
CA THR A 114 15.45 11.43 -2.48
C THR A 114 16.70 10.96 -3.24
N ALA A 115 17.85 10.88 -2.56
CA ALA A 115 19.09 10.37 -3.14
C ALA A 115 18.92 8.92 -3.61
N ARG A 116 18.34 8.06 -2.77
CA ARG A 116 18.05 6.66 -3.11
C ARG A 116 17.14 6.52 -4.33
N LEU A 117 16.06 7.31 -4.41
CA LEU A 117 15.15 7.31 -5.57
C LEU A 117 15.80 7.80 -6.85
N ARG A 118 16.84 8.64 -6.76
CA ARG A 118 17.64 9.13 -7.89
C ARG A 118 18.83 8.22 -8.25
N GLY A 119 19.02 7.10 -7.54
CA GLY A 119 20.17 6.22 -7.75
C GLY A 119 21.51 6.82 -7.30
N GLN A 120 21.48 7.77 -6.37
CA GLN A 120 22.67 8.45 -5.84
C GLN A 120 23.12 7.82 -4.51
N ASP A 121 24.43 7.91 -4.23
CA ASP A 121 24.94 7.61 -2.89
C ASP A 121 24.42 8.63 -1.88
N SER A 122 23.63 8.15 -0.92
CA SER A 122 22.99 8.99 0.09
C SER A 122 23.99 9.62 1.06
N VAL A 123 25.12 8.95 1.34
CA VAL A 123 26.16 9.48 2.23
C VAL A 123 26.88 10.62 1.54
N ALA A 124 27.28 10.43 0.27
CA ALA A 124 27.91 11.48 -0.52
C ALA A 124 27.03 12.74 -0.65
N VAL A 125 25.72 12.56 -0.89
CA VAL A 125 24.75 13.68 -0.93
C VAL A 125 24.69 14.41 0.41
N LEU A 126 24.58 13.70 1.53
CA LEU A 126 24.53 14.33 2.86
C LEU A 126 25.83 15.08 3.19
N THR A 127 26.99 14.49 2.93
CA THR A 127 28.29 15.14 3.16
C THR A 127 28.48 16.37 2.27
N GLY A 128 27.96 16.36 1.04
CA GLY A 128 27.96 17.51 0.14
C GLY A 128 27.16 18.71 0.64
N LEU A 129 26.15 18.48 1.50
CA LEU A 129 25.32 19.54 2.11
C LEU A 129 25.93 20.14 3.38
N MET A 130 27.02 19.57 3.90
CA MET A 130 27.70 20.05 5.11
C MET A 130 28.81 21.07 4.82
N ARG A 131 29.04 21.41 3.55
CA ARG A 131 29.98 22.44 3.10
C ARG A 131 29.26 23.76 2.90
#